data_AF-A0A2M9T7L1-F1
#
_entry.id   AF-A0A2M9T7L1-F1
#
_cell.length_a   1.000
_cell.length_b   1.000
_cell.length_c   1.000
_cell.angle_alpha   90.00
_cell.angle_beta   90.00
_cell.angle_gamma   90.00
#
_symmetry.space_group_name_H-M   'P 1'
#
loop_
_entity.id
_entity.type
_entity.pdbx_description
1 polymer ?
#
loop_
_entity_poly.entity_id
_entity_poly.type
_entity_poly.pdbx_seq_one_letter_code
_entity_poly.pdbx_strand_id
1 'polypeptide(L)'
;MVITKPGKAMMSIQQRYGKDIWEFIVQAVVDHAEFPVESHELTPYTYVTELFSLTSPTGKNRLGNVLFDVFDRVNELCGIDLKIDYPPRSEFHLFPQLKDIWNYFIRRLESEWVSQKIQRSKEKKSAKGIIIPFPEKTDPKKTE
;
A
#
# COMPACT_ATOMS: atom_id res chain seq x y z
N MET A 1 -3.52 -32.25 27.54
CA MET A 1 -2.58 -31.36 26.81
C MET A 1 -3.38 -30.59 25.77
N VAL A 2 -3.66 -29.31 26.00
CA VAL A 2 -4.34 -28.45 25.03
C VAL A 2 -3.25 -27.92 24.09
N ILE A 3 -3.15 -28.51 22.90
CA ILE A 3 -2.29 -28.00 21.83
C ILE A 3 -3.02 -26.80 21.24
N THR A 4 -2.73 -25.61 21.76
CA THR A 4 -3.11 -24.36 21.11
C THR A 4 -2.40 -24.30 19.77
N LYS A 5 -3.17 -24.36 18.67
CA LYS A 5 -2.65 -24.16 17.32
C LYS A 5 -1.83 -22.87 17.29
N PRO A 6 -0.62 -22.85 16.71
CA PRO A 6 0.10 -21.60 16.52
C PRO A 6 -0.79 -20.67 15.70
N GLY A 7 -1.13 -19.52 16.27
CA GLY A 7 -1.85 -18.48 15.56
C GLY A 7 -1.11 -18.20 14.26
N LYS A 8 -1.83 -18.25 13.14
CA LYS A 8 -1.32 -17.94 11.79
C LYS A 8 -0.43 -16.71 11.89
N ALA A 9 0.89 -16.88 11.79
CA ALA A 9 1.81 -15.76 11.73
C ALA A 9 1.36 -14.90 10.56
N MET A 10 1.01 -13.65 10.84
CA MET A 10 0.60 -12.71 9.81
C MET A 10 1.81 -12.55 8.88
N MET A 11 1.71 -13.06 7.65
CA MET A 11 2.77 -12.90 6.65
C MET A 11 3.09 -11.42 6.51
N SER A 12 4.38 -11.08 6.41
CA SER A 12 4.76 -9.69 6.19
C SER A 12 4.22 -9.20 4.83
N ILE A 13 4.01 -7.89 4.69
CA ILE A 13 3.60 -7.27 3.41
C ILE A 13 4.54 -7.71 2.29
N GLN A 14 5.83 -7.68 2.57
CA GLN A 14 6.88 -8.13 1.68
C GLN A 14 6.65 -9.58 1.20
N GLN A 15 6.33 -10.50 2.11
CA GLN A 15 6.04 -11.89 1.75
C GLN A 15 4.75 -12.05 0.96
N ARG A 16 3.77 -11.18 1.20
CA ARG A 16 2.43 -11.28 0.62
C ARG A 16 2.31 -10.65 -0.76
N TYR A 17 2.97 -9.52 -1.00
CA TYR A 17 2.83 -8.73 -2.23
C TYR A 17 4.15 -8.33 -2.88
N GLY A 18 5.29 -8.60 -2.24
CA GLY A 18 6.57 -8.11 -2.72
C GLY A 18 6.91 -8.56 -4.14
N LYS A 19 6.51 -9.77 -4.52
CA LYS A 19 6.70 -10.28 -5.88
C LYS A 19 5.82 -9.55 -6.89
N ASP A 20 4.52 -9.41 -6.61
CA ASP A 20 3.57 -8.77 -7.53
C ASP A 20 3.93 -7.29 -7.75
N ILE A 21 4.31 -6.59 -6.68
CA ILE A 21 4.76 -5.18 -6.75
C ILE A 21 6.02 -5.08 -7.62
N TRP A 22 6.96 -6.01 -7.50
CA TRP A 22 8.14 -6.04 -8.35
C TRP A 22 7.77 -6.24 -9.82
N GLU A 23 6.87 -7.17 -10.12
CA GLU A 23 6.40 -7.42 -11.49
C GLU A 23 5.69 -6.18 -12.07
N PHE A 24 4.92 -5.44 -11.26
CA PHE A 24 4.30 -4.19 -11.69
C PHE A 24 5.33 -3.12 -12.03
N ILE A 25 6.38 -2.97 -11.21
CA ILE A 25 7.48 -2.02 -11.47
C ILE A 25 8.18 -2.39 -12.78
N VAL A 26 8.55 -3.66 -12.96
CA VAL A 26 9.22 -4.13 -14.18
C VAL A 26 8.37 -3.84 -15.41
N GLN A 27 7.09 -4.22 -15.38
CA GLN A 27 6.21 -4.00 -16.53
C GLN A 27 6.02 -2.51 -16.84
N ALA A 28 5.78 -1.68 -15.81
CA ALA A 28 5.62 -0.24 -16.01
C ALA A 28 6.90 0.41 -16.56
N VAL A 29 8.08 -0.02 -16.10
CA VAL A 29 9.35 0.44 -16.66
C VAL A 29 9.46 0.07 -18.14
N VAL A 30 9.19 -1.18 -18.52
CA VAL A 30 9.23 -1.63 -19.92
C VAL A 30 8.28 -0.80 -20.80
N ASP A 31 7.08 -0.48 -20.29
CA ASP A 31 6.08 0.28 -21.04
C ASP A 31 6.47 1.75 -21.25
N HIS A 32 7.19 2.36 -20.30
CA HIS A 32 7.47 3.80 -20.28
C HIS A 32 8.93 4.19 -20.53
N ALA A 33 9.88 3.25 -20.51
CA ALA A 33 11.30 3.51 -20.67
C ALA A 33 11.60 4.38 -21.91
N GLU A 34 12.60 5.23 -21.80
CA GLU A 34 13.01 6.09 -22.92
C GLU A 34 13.77 5.29 -23.99
N PHE A 35 14.44 4.21 -23.57
CA PHE A 35 15.18 3.30 -24.41
C PHE A 35 14.55 1.90 -24.36
N PRO A 36 14.65 1.10 -25.44
CA PRO A 36 14.21 -0.29 -25.42
C PRO A 36 14.95 -1.05 -24.31
N VAL A 37 14.17 -1.67 -23.42
CA VAL A 37 14.66 -2.45 -22.29
C VAL A 37 13.84 -3.72 -22.21
N GLU A 38 14.50 -4.85 -22.02
CA GLU A 38 13.81 -6.10 -21.78
C GLU A 38 13.62 -6.36 -20.28
N SER A 39 12.50 -6.99 -19.92
CA SER A 39 12.15 -7.25 -18.51
C SER A 39 13.21 -8.07 -17.78
N HIS A 40 13.92 -8.95 -18.49
CA HIS A 40 14.96 -9.83 -17.93
C HIS A 40 16.28 -9.10 -17.62
N GLU A 41 16.48 -7.90 -18.17
CA GLU A 41 17.65 -7.05 -17.92
C GLU A 41 17.48 -6.17 -16.66
N LEU A 42 16.23 -6.02 -16.20
CA LEU A 42 15.90 -5.18 -15.06
C LEU A 42 16.19 -5.89 -13.74
N THR A 43 16.97 -5.23 -12.89
CA THR A 43 17.29 -5.72 -11.55
C THR A 43 16.91 -4.67 -10.50
N PRO A 44 16.79 -5.05 -9.21
CA PRO A 44 16.54 -4.06 -8.15
C PRO A 44 17.60 -2.96 -8.06
N TYR A 45 18.81 -3.20 -8.59
CA TYR A 45 19.93 -2.26 -8.54
C TYR A 45 20.06 -1.40 -9.80
N THR A 46 19.25 -1.63 -10.83
CA THR A 46 19.21 -0.80 -12.03
C THR A 46 18.89 0.64 -11.64
N TYR A 47 19.73 1.59 -12.06
CA TYR A 47 19.51 3.00 -11.79
C TYR A 47 18.43 3.55 -12.69
N VAL A 48 17.58 4.41 -12.14
CA VAL A 48 16.50 5.03 -12.89
C VAL A 48 17.04 5.95 -14.00
N THR A 49 18.24 6.51 -13.82
CA THR A 49 18.95 7.30 -14.84
C THR A 49 19.44 6.50 -16.03
N GLU A 50 19.52 5.17 -15.94
CA GLU A 50 19.82 4.30 -17.09
C GLU A 50 18.58 4.14 -18.00
N LEU A 51 17.39 4.35 -17.44
CA LEU A 51 16.10 4.07 -18.08
C LEU A 51 15.41 5.35 -18.56
N PHE A 52 15.66 6.47 -17.88
CA PHE A 52 15.00 7.76 -18.10
C PHE A 52 15.98 8.92 -18.00
N SER A 53 15.85 9.90 -18.89
CA SER A 53 16.67 11.10 -18.85
C SER A 53 16.30 12.04 -17.69
N LEU A 54 17.24 12.24 -16.75
CA LEU A 54 17.10 13.19 -15.63
C LEU A 54 17.05 14.66 -16.09
N THR A 55 17.65 14.98 -17.24
CA THR A 55 17.77 16.36 -17.75
C THR A 55 16.59 16.76 -18.63
N SER A 56 15.84 15.78 -19.16
CA SER A 56 14.69 16.02 -20.04
C SER A 56 13.38 16.08 -19.25
N PRO A 57 12.49 17.06 -19.52
CA PRO A 57 11.11 17.04 -19.01
C PRO A 57 10.37 15.75 -19.37
N THR A 58 10.63 15.19 -20.56
CA THR A 58 10.02 13.94 -21.02
C THR A 58 10.43 12.76 -20.15
N GLY A 59 11.72 12.64 -19.82
CA GLY A 59 12.24 11.57 -18.95
C GLY A 59 11.65 11.65 -17.54
N LYS A 60 11.53 12.87 -16.98
CA LYS A 60 10.84 13.12 -15.70
C LYS A 60 9.37 12.69 -15.73
N ASN A 61 8.65 13.05 -16.78
CA ASN A 61 7.25 12.67 -16.91
C ASN A 61 7.07 11.15 -17.07
N ARG A 62 7.95 10.48 -17.82
CA ARG A 62 7.93 9.02 -17.98
C ARG A 62 8.13 8.29 -16.65
N LEU A 63 9.10 8.72 -15.83
CA LEU A 63 9.28 8.16 -14.49
C LEU A 63 8.05 8.42 -13.59
N GLY A 64 7.44 9.61 -13.69
CA GLY A 64 6.16 9.89 -13.03
C GLY A 64 5.07 8.91 -13.44
N ASN A 65 4.93 8.64 -14.74
CA ASN A 65 3.95 7.68 -15.27
C ASN A 65 4.20 6.25 -14.77
N VAL A 66 5.46 5.81 -14.68
CA VAL A 66 5.79 4.52 -14.05
C VAL A 66 5.23 4.44 -12.64
N LEU A 67 5.45 5.48 -11.84
CA LEU A 67 4.97 5.49 -10.46
C LEU A 67 3.45 5.51 -10.40
N PHE A 68 2.77 6.31 -11.23
CA PHE A 68 1.30 6.31 -11.31
C PHE A 68 0.73 4.93 -11.66
N ASP A 69 1.28 4.28 -12.70
CA ASP A 69 0.83 2.95 -13.11
C ASP A 69 1.03 1.90 -12.01
N VAL A 70 2.16 1.96 -11.30
CA VAL A 70 2.41 1.06 -10.17
C VAL A 70 1.46 1.37 -9.00
N PHE A 71 1.18 2.65 -8.71
CA PHE A 71 0.20 3.04 -7.69
C PHE A 71 -1.17 2.46 -7.98
N ASP A 72 -1.66 2.60 -9.21
CA ASP A 72 -2.98 2.10 -9.61
C ASP A 72 -3.07 0.58 -9.46
N ARG A 73 -2.06 -0.15 -9.94
CA ARG A 73 -2.00 -1.62 -9.83
C ARG A 73 -1.90 -2.09 -8.38
N VAL A 74 -1.13 -1.39 -7.54
CA VAL A 74 -1.01 -1.73 -6.11
C VAL A 74 -2.31 -1.45 -5.36
N ASN A 75 -2.98 -0.33 -5.66
CA ASN A 75 -4.28 0.01 -5.09
C ASN A 75 -5.33 -1.03 -5.44
N GLU A 76 -5.37 -1.47 -6.70
CA GLU A 76 -6.23 -2.56 -7.15
C GLU A 76 -5.92 -3.87 -6.42
N LEU A 77 -4.65 -4.28 -6.39
CA LEU A 77 -4.20 -5.53 -5.74
C LEU A 77 -4.56 -5.58 -4.26
N CYS A 78 -4.44 -4.46 -3.56
CA CYS A 78 -4.60 -4.39 -2.12
C CYS A 78 -6.01 -3.95 -1.68
N GLY A 79 -6.84 -3.44 -2.58
CA GLY A 79 -8.16 -2.86 -2.27
C GLY A 79 -8.05 -1.65 -1.34
N ILE A 80 -7.04 -0.81 -1.53
CA ILE A 80 -6.78 0.40 -0.75
C ILE A 80 -6.57 1.60 -1.67
N ASP A 81 -6.66 2.81 -1.11
CA ASP A 81 -6.38 4.06 -1.81
C ASP A 81 -5.07 4.68 -1.28
N LEU A 82 -3.93 4.14 -1.73
CA LEU A 82 -2.64 4.76 -1.48
C LEU A 82 -2.56 6.07 -2.28
N LYS A 83 -2.19 7.13 -1.58
CA LYS A 83 -1.92 8.44 -2.16
C LYS A 83 -0.42 8.65 -2.33
N ILE A 84 -0.03 9.39 -3.37
CA ILE A 84 1.33 9.90 -3.51
C ILE A 84 1.58 10.93 -2.40
N ASP A 85 2.62 10.72 -1.62
CA ASP A 85 2.97 11.54 -0.45
C ASP A 85 4.34 12.23 -0.57
N TYR A 86 4.87 12.35 -1.78
CA TYR A 86 6.11 13.05 -2.07
C TYR A 86 5.90 14.24 -3.04
N PRO A 87 6.80 15.24 -3.03
CA PRO A 87 6.70 16.38 -3.93
C PRO A 87 6.77 15.96 -5.41
N PRO A 88 5.92 16.51 -6.30
CA PRO A 88 6.03 16.23 -7.72
C PRO A 88 7.42 16.57 -8.26
N ARG A 89 7.92 15.81 -9.25
CA ARG A 89 9.22 16.02 -9.91
C ARG A 89 10.44 15.77 -9.01
N SER A 90 10.26 15.11 -7.87
CA SER A 90 11.33 14.69 -6.95
C SER A 90 11.70 13.21 -7.07
N GLU A 91 11.07 12.50 -8.02
CA GLU A 91 11.13 11.04 -8.15
C GLU A 91 12.56 10.53 -8.32
N PHE A 92 13.37 11.18 -9.16
CA PHE A 92 14.78 10.78 -9.36
C PHE A 92 15.65 10.93 -8.12
N HIS A 93 15.32 11.86 -7.23
CA HIS A 93 16.06 12.03 -5.98
C HIS A 93 15.64 11.00 -4.93
N LEU A 94 14.34 10.70 -4.87
CA LEU A 94 13.77 9.76 -3.91
C LEU A 94 13.97 8.30 -4.30
N PHE A 95 14.03 8.03 -5.59
CA PHE A 95 14.09 6.69 -6.17
C PHE A 95 15.27 6.60 -7.16
N PRO A 96 16.52 6.64 -6.68
CA PRO A 96 17.67 6.50 -7.56
C PRO A 96 17.76 5.11 -8.21
N GLN A 97 17.23 4.06 -7.56
CA GLN A 97 17.20 2.68 -8.06
C GLN A 97 15.80 2.08 -8.01
N LEU A 98 15.53 1.06 -8.83
CA LEU A 98 14.22 0.39 -8.86
C LEU A 98 13.82 -0.23 -7.50
N LYS A 99 14.78 -0.72 -6.72
CA LYS A 99 14.52 -1.21 -5.36
C LYS A 99 13.93 -0.14 -4.45
N ASP A 100 14.23 1.14 -4.69
CA ASP A 100 13.76 2.23 -3.83
C ASP A 100 12.27 2.48 -4.04
N ILE A 101 11.81 2.36 -5.30
CA ILE A 101 10.38 2.33 -5.64
C ILE A 101 9.69 1.17 -4.92
N TRP A 102 10.26 -0.03 -5.04
CA TRP A 102 9.72 -1.22 -4.37
C TRP A 102 9.65 -1.05 -2.85
N ASN A 103 10.73 -0.61 -2.22
CA ASN A 103 10.81 -0.35 -0.78
C ASN A 103 9.77 0.69 -0.34
N TYR A 104 9.56 1.73 -1.14
CA TYR A 104 8.57 2.75 -0.88
C TYR A 104 7.15 2.16 -0.80
N PHE A 105 6.74 1.36 -1.79
CA PHE A 105 5.42 0.71 -1.77
C PHE A 105 5.26 -0.26 -0.59
N ILE A 106 6.27 -1.08 -0.30
CA ILE A 106 6.23 -2.00 0.84
C ILE A 106 6.02 -1.24 2.16
N ARG A 107 6.81 -0.19 2.40
CA ARG A 107 6.71 0.61 3.63
C ARG A 107 5.38 1.37 3.74
N ARG A 108 4.87 1.90 2.62
CA ARG A 108 3.56 2.57 2.58
C ARG A 108 2.45 1.58 2.93
N LEU A 109 2.44 0.40 2.32
CA LEU A 109 1.47 -0.65 2.62
C LEU A 109 1.55 -1.13 4.08
N GLU A 110 2.76 -1.27 4.63
CA GLU A 110 2.96 -1.61 6.04
C GLU A 110 2.34 -0.55 6.98
N SER A 111 2.58 0.72 6.70
CA SER A 111 2.02 1.85 7.45
C SER A 111 0.49 1.87 7.42
N GLU A 112 -0.10 1.66 6.24
CA GLU A 112 -1.56 1.62 6.08
C GLU A 112 -2.20 0.44 6.81
N TRP A 113 -1.59 -0.76 6.75
CA TRP A 113 -2.10 -1.91 7.50
C TRP A 113 -2.02 -1.73 9.01
N VAL A 114 -0.97 -1.11 9.52
CA VAL A 114 -0.87 -0.75 10.93
C VAL A 114 -1.98 0.23 11.31
N SER A 115 -2.21 1.25 10.49
CA SER A 115 -3.24 2.27 10.71
C SER A 115 -4.66 1.68 10.74
N GLN A 116 -5.00 0.83 9.76
CA GLN A 116 -6.29 0.13 9.73
C GLN A 116 -6.49 -0.80 10.94
N LYS A 117 -5.45 -1.49 11.40
CA LYS A 117 -5.50 -2.36 12.59
C LYS A 117 -5.76 -1.56 13.87
N ILE A 118 -5.16 -0.38 13.99
CA ILE A 118 -5.37 0.54 15.11
C ILE A 118 -6.80 1.08 15.10
N GLN A 119 -7.31 1.51 13.93
CA GLN A 119 -8.67 2.03 13.80
C GLN A 119 -9.74 0.99 14.17
N ARG A 120 -9.63 -0.24 13.65
CA ARG A 120 -10.54 -1.36 14.00
C ARG A 120 -10.49 -1.70 15.50
N SER A 121 -9.35 -1.50 16.15
CA SER A 121 -9.19 -1.74 17.59
C SER A 121 -9.84 -0.64 18.43
N LYS A 122 -9.84 0.62 17.97
CA LYS A 122 -10.55 1.74 18.61
C LYS A 122 -12.06 1.60 18.47
N GLU A 123 -12.56 1.23 17.30
CA GLU A 123 -13.99 0.98 17.04
C GLU A 123 -14.52 -0.16 17.91
N LYS A 124 -13.77 -1.27 18.05
CA LYS A 124 -14.15 -2.38 18.94
C LYS A 124 -14.18 -2.00 20.42
N LYS A 125 -13.37 -1.04 20.87
CA LYS A 125 -13.43 -0.52 22.24
C LYS A 125 -14.59 0.44 22.43
N SER A 126 -14.90 1.27 21.44
CA SER A 126 -16.04 2.19 21.45
C SER A 126 -17.39 1.46 21.42
N ALA A 127 -17.52 0.40 20.62
CA ALA A 127 -18.73 -0.43 20.56
C ALA A 127 -19.02 -1.21 21.87
N LYS A 128 -18.01 -1.43 22.72
CA LYS A 128 -18.18 -2.04 24.05
C LYS A 128 -18.59 -1.04 25.14
N GLY A 129 -18.67 0.26 24.83
CA GLY A 129 -19.00 1.33 25.78
C GLY A 129 -20.45 1.82 25.74
N ILE A 130 -21.32 1.26 24.89
CA ILE A 130 -22.73 1.66 24.85
C ILE A 130 -23.49 0.91 25.96
N ILE A 131 -23.58 1.53 27.13
CA ILE A 131 -24.58 1.18 28.14
C ILE A 131 -25.92 1.68 27.60
N ILE A 132 -26.77 0.77 27.13
CA ILE A 132 -28.15 1.06 26.74
C ILE A 132 -28.92 1.29 28.05
N PRO A 133 -29.49 2.47 28.33
CA PRO A 133 -30.37 2.62 29.47
C PRO A 133 -31.61 1.75 29.25
N PHE A 134 -31.85 0.84 30.20
CA PHE A 134 -32.98 -0.06 30.23
C PHE A 134 -34.27 0.79 30.34
N PRO A 135 -35.29 0.61 29.47
CA PRO A 135 -36.56 1.28 29.67
C PRO A 135 -37.23 0.72 30.93
N GLU A 136 -37.50 1.60 31.88
CA GLU A 136 -38.19 1.33 33.14
C GLU A 136 -39.60 0.82 32.84
N LYS A 137 -39.97 -0.33 33.41
CA LYS A 137 -41.30 -0.93 33.26
C LYS A 137 -42.31 -0.03 33.97
N THR A 138 -43.16 0.66 33.23
CA THR A 138 -44.36 1.28 33.79
C THR A 138 -45.44 0.20 33.99
N ASP A 139 -45.79 -0.03 35.25
CA ASP A 139 -46.89 -0.90 35.69
C ASP A 139 -48.25 -0.53 35.06
N PRO A 140 -49.14 -1.50 34.81
CA PRO A 140 -50.47 -1.24 34.29
C PRO A 140 -51.37 -0.71 35.41
N LYS A 141 -51.76 0.58 35.33
CA LYS A 141 -52.86 1.10 36.14
C LYS A 141 -54.17 0.47 35.70
N LYS A 142 -54.70 -0.37 36.60
CA LYS A 142 -56.09 -0.81 36.68
C LYS A 142 -56.97 0.41 37.02
N THR A 143 -58.04 0.64 36.28
CA THR A 143 -59.15 1.55 36.65
C THR A 143 -60.33 1.04 35.81
N GLU A 144 -61.14 0.16 36.40
CA GLU A 144 -62.46 0.44 37.00
C GLU A 144 -63.52 0.80 35.97
#